data_AF-A0A8I0SPL0-F1
#
_entry.id   AF-A0A8I0SPL0-F1
#
_cell.length_a   1.000
_cell.length_b   1.000
_cell.length_c   1.000
_cell.angle_alpha   90.00
_cell.angle_beta   90.00
_cell.angle_gamma   90.00
#
_symmetry.space_group_name_H-M   'P 1'
#
loop_
_entity.id
_entity.type
_entity.pdbx_description
1 polymer ?
#
loop_
_entity_poly.entity_id
_entity_poly.type
_entity_poly.pdbx_seq_one_letter_code
_entity_poly.pdbx_strand_id
1 'polypeptide(L)' 'MNTIHPERVLEELLRLRDEAAAANQFTAAVRATELIGKHLSMFVDRVEHKTDIDFATRLMSARRRNHEEPSDT' A
#
# COMPACT_ATOMS: atom_id res chain seq x y z
N MET A 1 9.89 32.98 -1.22
CA MET A 1 9.70 31.51 -1.35
C MET A 1 9.08 31.27 -2.71
N ASN A 2 9.68 30.41 -3.55
CA ASN A 2 8.99 29.96 -4.76
C ASN A 2 7.86 29.02 -4.33
N THR A 3 6.63 29.37 -4.67
CA THR A 3 5.47 28.49 -4.47
C THR A 3 5.61 27.30 -5.41
N ILE A 4 5.60 26.09 -4.85
CA ILE A 4 5.61 24.86 -5.65
C ILE A 4 4.16 24.48 -5.93
N HIS A 5 3.80 24.41 -7.20
CA HIS A 5 2.47 23.99 -7.65
C HIS A 5 2.50 22.50 -8.03
N PRO A 6 1.60 21.66 -7.46
CA PRO A 6 1.58 20.22 -7.73
C PRO A 6 1.51 19.87 -9.22
N GLU A 7 0.74 20.62 -9.99
CA GLU A 7 0.54 20.41 -11.42
C GLU A 7 1.84 20.64 -12.20
N ARG A 8 2.60 21.67 -11.80
CA ARG A 8 3.91 21.98 -12.39
C ARG A 8 4.95 20.91 -12.08
N VAL A 9 4.89 20.32 -10.88
CA VAL A 9 5.76 19.21 -10.51
C VAL A 9 5.40 17.95 -11.31
N LEU A 10 4.12 17.68 -11.53
CA LEU A 10 3.67 16.55 -12.33
C LEU A 10 4.11 16.68 -13.81
N GLU A 11 3.90 17.86 -14.41
CA GLU A 11 4.37 18.18 -15.77
C GLU A 11 5.89 17.95 -15.90
N GLU A 12 6.66 18.43 -14.93
CA GLU A 12 8.11 18.29 -14.93
C GLU A 12 8.56 16.83 -14.76
N LEU A 13 7.89 16.07 -13.88
CA LEU A 13 8.18 14.64 -13.70
C LEU A 13 7.91 13.82 -14.98
N LEU A 14 6.85 14.14 -15.72
CA LEU A 14 6.55 13.50 -17.00
C LEU A 14 7.66 13.76 -18.02
N ARG A 15 8.11 15.01 -18.14
CA ARG A 15 9.22 15.40 -19.02
C ARG A 15 10.52 14.68 -18.65
N LEU A 16 10.90 14.73 -17.36
CA LEU A 16 12.13 14.12 -16.86
C LEU A 16 12.14 12.60 -17.00
N ARG A 17 10.98 11.94 -16.86
CA ARG A 17 10.84 10.49 -17.12
C ARG A 17 11.26 10.16 -18.55
N ASP A 18 10.73 10.90 -19.53
CA ASP A 18 10.95 10.62 -20.95
C ASP A 18 12.39 10.94 -21.36
N GLU A 19 12.96 12.03 -20.86
CA GLU A 19 14.37 12.37 -21.05
C GLU A 19 15.31 11.33 -20.44
N ALA A 20 15.04 10.88 -19.22
CA ALA A 20 15.83 9.84 -18.57
C ALA A 20 15.73 8.50 -19.33
N ALA A 21 14.55 8.14 -19.83
CA ALA A 21 14.36 6.94 -20.64
C ALA A 21 15.14 7.02 -21.96
N ALA A 22 15.07 8.15 -22.67
CA ALA A 22 15.82 8.38 -23.90
C ALA A 22 17.34 8.37 -23.69
N ALA A 23 17.80 8.82 -22.52
CA ALA A 23 19.20 8.78 -22.12
C ALA A 23 19.67 7.43 -21.56
N ASN A 24 18.84 6.37 -21.59
CA ASN A 24 19.10 5.06 -20.98
C ASN A 24 19.37 5.11 -19.45
N GLN A 25 18.90 6.16 -18.77
CA GLN A 25 18.99 6.31 -17.32
C GLN A 25 17.78 5.64 -16.63
N PHE A 26 17.66 4.33 -16.79
CA PHE A 26 16.44 3.59 -16.41
C PHE A 26 16.08 3.73 -14.92
N THR A 27 17.06 3.82 -14.02
CA THR A 27 16.81 4.06 -12.59
C THR A 27 16.08 5.38 -12.35
N ALA A 28 16.47 6.45 -13.05
CA ALA A 28 15.81 7.76 -12.92
C ALA A 28 14.41 7.73 -13.56
N ALA A 29 14.25 7.11 -14.73
CA ALA A 29 12.96 6.96 -15.40
C ALA A 29 11.95 6.15 -14.56
N VAL A 30 12.40 5.05 -13.94
CA VAL A 30 11.57 4.25 -13.02
C VAL A 30 11.18 5.07 -11.80
N ARG A 31 12.12 5.84 -11.22
CA ARG A 31 11.83 6.66 -10.05
C ARG A 31 10.82 7.77 -10.36
N ALA A 32 10.93 8.44 -11.51
CA ALA A 32 9.95 9.42 -11.95
C ALA A 32 8.56 8.78 -12.14
N THR A 33 8.51 7.59 -12.75
CA THR A 33 7.27 6.82 -12.94
C THR A 33 6.62 6.44 -11.60
N GLU A 34 7.42 6.03 -10.62
CA GLU A 34 6.94 5.72 -9.26
C GLU A 34 6.31 6.95 -8.59
N LEU A 35 6.95 8.12 -8.70
CA LEU A 35 6.43 9.36 -8.11
C LEU A 35 5.12 9.80 -8.79
N ILE A 36 5.04 9.69 -10.12
CA ILE A 36 3.82 9.95 -10.88
C ILE A 36 2.69 9.00 -10.43
N GLY A 37 2.97 7.69 -10.37
CA GLY A 37 1.98 6.70 -9.95
C GLY A 37 1.49 6.92 -8.51
N LYS A 38 2.37 7.36 -7.60
CA LYS A 38 1.99 7.75 -6.23
C LYS A 38 1.08 8.96 -6.21
N HIS A 39 1.39 10.00 -6.99
CA HIS A 39 0.54 11.18 -7.11
C HIS A 39 -0.85 10.83 -7.66
N LEU A 40 -0.91 9.92 -8.62
CA LEU A 40 -2.15 9.43 -9.24
C LEU A 40 -2.85 8.33 -8.42
N SER A 41 -2.38 8.01 -7.21
CA SER A 41 -2.94 6.96 -6.34
C SER A 41 -3.07 5.58 -7.02
N MET A 42 -2.12 5.24 -7.91
CA MET A 42 -2.16 3.98 -8.69
C MET A 42 -1.65 2.77 -7.91
N PHE A 43 -0.95 2.98 -6.80
CA PHE A 43 -0.38 1.91 -6.00
C PHE A 43 -1.24 1.66 -4.76
N VAL A 44 -1.54 0.38 -4.51
CA VAL A 44 -2.19 -0.06 -3.28
C VAL A 44 -1.11 -0.59 -2.35
N ASP A 45 -0.95 0.05 -1.20
CA ASP A 45 -0.12 -0.50 -0.14
C ASP A 45 -0.82 -1.74 0.43
N ARG A 46 -0.17 -2.90 0.32
CA ARG A 46 -0.66 -4.11 0.98
C ARG A 46 -0.41 -3.98 2.48
N VAL A 47 -1.46 -3.76 3.24
CA VAL A 47 -1.43 -3.93 4.70
C VAL A 47 -1.58 -5.42 4.99
N GLU A 48 -0.48 -6.09 5.35
CA GLU A 48 -0.58 -7.42 5.94
C GLU A 48 -1.21 -7.29 7.33
N HIS A 49 -2.46 -7.74 7.47
CA HIS A 49 -3.05 -7.91 8.78
C HIS A 49 -2.30 -9.04 9.50
N LYS A 50 -1.42 -8.69 10.44
CA LYS A 50 -0.98 -9.64 11.47
C LYS A 50 -2.22 -10.00 12.27
N THR A 51 -2.76 -11.20 12.04
CA THR A 51 -3.74 -11.78 12.94
C THR A 51 -3.03 -12.02 14.26
N ASP A 52 -3.25 -11.16 15.25
CA ASP A 52 -2.70 -11.37 16.58
C ASP A 52 -3.15 -12.76 17.08
N ILE A 53 -2.18 -13.56 17.52
CA ILE A 53 -2.41 -14.92 18.03
C ILE A 53 -3.46 -14.91 19.14
N ASP A 54 -3.58 -13.80 19.87
CA ASP A 54 -4.60 -13.57 20.91
C ASP A 54 -6.03 -13.58 20.36
N PHE A 55 -6.26 -13.06 19.15
CA PHE A 55 -7.57 -13.11 18.51
C PHE A 55 -7.95 -14.54 18.12
N ALA A 56 -7.01 -15.29 17.51
CA ALA A 56 -7.22 -16.69 17.16
C ALA A 56 -7.46 -17.56 18.41
N THR A 57 -6.70 -17.32 19.49
CA THR A 57 -6.83 -18.03 20.76
C THR A 57 -8.15 -17.71 21.46
N ARG A 58 -8.61 -16.45 21.43
CA ARG A 58 -9.91 -16.03 21.99
C ARG A 58 -11.08 -16.61 21.19
N LEU A 59 -10.98 -16.66 19.86
CA LEU A 59 -11.99 -17.29 18.99
C LEU A 59 -12.10 -18.80 19.24
N MET A 60 -10.96 -19.50 19.37
CA MET A 60 -10.94 -20.94 19.68
C MET A 60 -11.48 -21.23 21.09
N SER A 61 -11.13 -20.39 22.06
CA SER A 61 -11.66 -20.49 23.44
C SER A 61 -13.17 -20.22 23.51
N ALA A 62 -13.69 -19.29 22.71
CA ALA A 62 -15.13 -19.04 22.62
C ALA A 62 -15.88 -20.22 21.99
N ARG A 63 -15.30 -20.89 20.99
CA ARG A 63 -15.91 -22.04 20.32
C ARG A 63 -16.03 -23.28 21.21
N ARG A 64 -15.10 -23.49 22.15
CA ARG A 64 -15.17 -24.59 23.14
C ARG A 64 -16.31 -24.40 24.13
N ARG A 65 -16.54 -23.18 24.62
CA ARG A 65 -17.60 -22.89 25.60
C ARG A 65 -19.02 -23.14 25.07
N ASN A 66 -19.24 -23.00 23.76
CA ASN A 66 -20.55 -23.25 23.16
C ASN A 66 -20.84 -24.73 22.87
N HIS A 67 -19.87 -25.63 23.08
CA HIS A 67 -20.02 -27.07 22.82
C HIS A 67 -20.17 -27.89 24.10
N GLU A 68 -20.06 -27.25 25.27
CA GLU A 68 -20.15 -27.85 26.62
C GLU A 68 -21.44 -27.45 27.35
N GLU A 69 -22.56 -27.27 26.64
CA GLU A 69 -23.87 -27.39 27.31
C GLU A 69 -24.24 -28.89 27.38
N PRO A 70 -24.35 -29.48 28.58
CA PRO A 70 -24.82 -30.84 28.71
C PRO A 70 -26.31 -30.88 28.35
N SER A 71 -26.68 -31.78 27.44
CA SER A 71 -28.08 -32.16 27.25
C SER A 71 -28.53 -32.94 28.48
N ASP A 72 -28.96 -32.24 29.52
CA ASP A 72 -29.73 -32.83 30.62
C ASP A 72 -31.19 -32.99 30.18
N THR A 73 -31.51 -34.17 29.65
CA THR A 73 -32.84 -34.81 29.73
C THR A 73 -32.69 -36.31 29.77
#